data_AF-A0A7J3JE38-F1
#
_entry.id   AF-A0A7J3JE38-F1
#
_cell.length_a   1.000
_cell.length_b   1.000
_cell.length_c   1.000
_cell.angle_alpha   90.00
_cell.angle_beta   90.00
_cell.angle_gamma   90.00
#
_symmetry.space_group_name_H-M   'P 1'
#
loop_
_entity.id
_entity.type
_entity.pdbx_description
1 polymer ?
#
loop_
_entity_poly.entity_id
_entity_poly.type
_entity_poly.pdbx_seq_one_letter_code
_entity_poly.pdbx_strand_id
1 'polypeptide(L)'
;MKLSSSNDIPLAVNSQNLPFILERLDDEGFDYVGGLTIWCKKNFREILRDFFTKKITLDFAKTRCCSELNPPPSYRTTLGWQLRMLKGEISKIYTLGYGDYLLSVGETECYVPHNNYDQNVDCLRLIAGRKHRIVDIQSNIYRNYGLKAPLYPTVPLHVDCQHIITKVPQRQ
;
A
#
# COMPACT_ATOMS: atom_id res chain seq x y z
N MET A 1 27.89 -1.00 5.45
CA MET A 1 27.12 -0.52 4.29
C MET A 1 25.67 -0.37 4.74
N LYS A 2 25.21 0.87 4.98
CA LYS A 2 23.83 1.14 5.43
C LYS A 2 22.90 0.88 4.24
N LEU A 3 22.03 -0.13 4.33
CA LEU A 3 20.91 -0.29 3.41
C LEU A 3 20.08 0.99 3.50
N SER A 4 20.14 1.85 2.47
CA SER A 4 19.33 3.06 2.44
C SER A 4 17.88 2.67 2.42
N SER A 5 17.14 3.14 3.42
CA SER A 5 15.71 3.05 3.57
C SER A 5 15.00 3.66 2.36
N SER A 6 14.69 2.87 1.33
CA SER A 6 13.77 3.33 0.28
C SER A 6 12.65 2.32 0.11
N ASN A 7 11.61 2.50 0.93
CA ASN A 7 10.25 2.06 0.61
C ASN A 7 9.69 2.90 -0.57
N ASP A 8 10.46 2.99 -1.65
CA ASP A 8 10.07 3.74 -2.84
C ASP A 8 9.43 2.75 -3.80
N ILE A 9 8.12 2.53 -3.59
CA ILE A 9 7.28 1.64 -4.40
C ILE A 9 7.54 1.84 -5.91
N PRO A 10 7.62 3.08 -6.44
CA PRO A 10 8.05 3.33 -7.81
C PRO A 10 9.33 2.61 -8.27
N LEU A 11 10.34 2.45 -7.41
CA LEU A 11 11.57 1.72 -7.76
C LEU A 11 11.36 0.20 -7.77
N ALA A 12 10.46 -0.30 -6.92
CA ALA A 12 10.17 -1.73 -6.81
C ALA A 12 9.19 -2.24 -7.89
N VAL A 13 8.44 -1.33 -8.55
CA VAL A 13 7.56 -1.66 -9.67
C VAL A 13 8.36 -1.81 -10.98
N ASN A 14 8.15 -2.91 -11.69
CA ASN A 14 8.79 -3.24 -12.96
C ASN A 14 7.81 -3.96 -13.90
N SER A 15 8.24 -4.30 -15.12
CA SER A 15 7.39 -4.91 -16.13
C SER A 15 6.83 -6.29 -15.74
N GLN A 16 7.47 -7.01 -14.81
CA GLN A 16 7.05 -8.35 -14.39
C GLN A 16 5.91 -8.29 -13.35
N ASN A 17 5.98 -7.34 -12.41
CA ASN A 17 5.00 -7.23 -11.33
C ASN A 17 3.88 -6.21 -11.60
N LEU A 18 4.09 -5.27 -12.53
CA LEU A 18 3.11 -4.24 -12.84
C LEU A 18 1.74 -4.79 -13.25
N PRO A 19 1.61 -5.86 -14.07
CA PRO A 19 0.30 -6.42 -14.43
C PRO A 19 -0.54 -6.83 -13.21
N PHE A 20 0.07 -7.52 -12.24
CA PHE A 20 -0.59 -7.95 -11.01
C PHE A 20 -1.02 -6.77 -10.12
N ILE A 21 -0.19 -5.72 -10.05
CA ILE A 21 -0.50 -4.50 -9.31
C ILE A 21 -1.69 -3.76 -9.95
N LEU A 22 -1.72 -3.69 -11.29
CA LEU A 22 -2.80 -3.04 -12.01
C LEU A 22 -4.10 -3.85 -11.95
N GLU A 23 -4.04 -5.18 -11.99
CA GLU A 23 -5.20 -6.05 -11.77
C GLU A 23 -5.85 -5.78 -10.41
N ARG A 24 -5.05 -5.71 -9.34
CA ARG A 24 -5.54 -5.34 -8.00
C ARG A 24 -6.11 -3.93 -7.92
N LEU A 25 -5.55 -2.98 -8.66
CA LEU A 25 -6.08 -1.62 -8.75
C LEU A 25 -7.45 -1.58 -9.45
N ASP A 26 -7.64 -2.41 -10.47
CA ASP A 26 -8.90 -2.51 -11.22
C ASP A 26 -10.01 -3.17 -10.39
N ASP A 27 -9.66 -4.18 -9.60
CA ASP A 27 -10.57 -4.85 -8.67
C ASP A 27 -10.90 -4.01 -7.42
N GLU A 28 -10.10 -3.00 -7.11
CA GLU A 28 -10.27 -2.20 -5.89
C GLU A 28 -11.53 -1.33 -5.96
N GLY A 29 -12.48 -1.62 -5.07
CA GLY A 29 -13.74 -0.87 -4.93
C GLY A 29 -13.60 0.48 -4.21
N PHE A 30 -12.49 0.72 -3.51
CA PHE A 30 -12.25 1.89 -2.63
C PHE A 30 -13.33 2.07 -1.55
N ASP A 31 -13.93 0.98 -1.08
CA ASP A 31 -15.06 1.06 -0.15
C ASP A 31 -14.68 1.61 1.23
N TYR A 32 -13.40 1.47 1.60
CA TYR A 32 -12.84 1.98 2.85
C TYR A 32 -12.45 3.46 2.80
N VAL A 33 -12.24 4.00 1.60
CA VAL A 33 -12.15 5.45 1.37
C VAL A 33 -13.56 6.04 1.27
N GLY A 34 -14.42 5.61 2.21
CA GLY A 34 -15.87 5.76 2.14
C GLY A 34 -16.30 7.20 1.95
N GLY A 35 -17.28 7.39 1.06
CA GLY A 35 -17.84 8.71 0.73
C GLY A 35 -17.26 9.37 -0.52
N LEU A 36 -16.34 8.72 -1.23
CA LEU A 36 -16.05 9.10 -2.63
C LEU A 36 -17.23 8.73 -3.53
N THR A 37 -17.63 9.67 -4.39
CA THR A 37 -18.60 9.40 -5.45
C THR A 37 -18.02 8.41 -6.47
N ILE A 38 -18.86 7.80 -7.30
CA ILE A 38 -18.41 6.92 -8.40
C ILE A 38 -17.38 7.64 -9.28
N TRP A 39 -17.60 8.93 -9.58
CA TRP A 39 -16.67 9.74 -10.35
C TRP A 39 -15.34 9.96 -9.62
N CYS A 40 -15.36 10.27 -8.32
CA CYS A 40 -14.12 10.42 -7.56
C CYS A 40 -13.35 9.09 -7.44
N LYS A 41 -14.04 7.96 -7.28
CA LYS A 41 -13.39 6.63 -7.31
C LYS A 41 -12.70 6.37 -8.66
N LYS A 42 -13.33 6.74 -9.78
CA LYS A 42 -12.74 6.64 -11.11
C LYS A 42 -11.47 7.51 -11.23
N ASN A 43 -11.54 8.79 -10.87
CA ASN A 43 -10.37 9.67 -10.94
C ASN A 43 -9.23 9.20 -10.03
N PHE A 44 -9.57 8.74 -8.83
CA PHE A 44 -8.56 8.25 -7.90
C PHE A 44 -7.85 6.99 -8.44
N ARG A 45 -8.60 6.08 -9.09
CA ARG A 45 -8.01 4.95 -9.81
C ARG A 45 -7.02 5.39 -10.88
N GLU A 46 -7.39 6.38 -11.70
CA GLU A 46 -6.50 6.91 -12.75
C GLU A 46 -5.24 7.56 -12.15
N ILE A 47 -5.37 8.30 -11.05
CA ILE A 47 -4.22 8.88 -10.34
C ILE A 47 -3.26 7.77 -9.87
N LEU A 48 -3.78 6.71 -9.25
CA LEU A 48 -2.99 5.57 -8.79
C LEU A 48 -2.36 4.80 -9.96
N ARG A 49 -3.08 4.63 -11.07
CA ARG A 49 -2.57 4.01 -12.29
C ARG A 49 -1.40 4.80 -12.86
N ASP A 50 -1.53 6.11 -12.98
CA ASP A 50 -0.45 6.98 -13.47
C ASP A 50 0.77 6.95 -12.52
N PHE A 51 0.54 6.84 -11.21
CA PHE A 51 1.61 6.67 -10.23
C PHE A 51 2.35 5.32 -10.41
N PHE A 52 1.63 4.20 -10.45
CA PHE A 52 2.25 2.87 -10.60
C PHE A 52 2.95 2.70 -11.95
N THR A 53 2.43 3.32 -13.00
CA THR A 53 3.06 3.36 -14.33
C THR A 53 4.18 4.40 -14.45
N LYS A 54 4.53 5.08 -13.36
CA LYS A 54 5.60 6.09 -13.27
C LYS A 54 5.42 7.30 -14.17
N LYS A 55 4.19 7.57 -14.62
CA LYS A 55 3.86 8.79 -15.39
C LYS A 55 3.83 10.03 -14.51
N ILE A 56 3.52 9.85 -13.22
CA ILE A 56 3.48 10.94 -12.24
C ILE A 56 4.21 10.55 -10.95
N THR A 57 4.77 11.54 -10.26
CA THR A 57 5.39 11.36 -8.93
C THR A 57 4.33 11.35 -7.83
N LEU A 58 4.72 10.95 -6.61
CA LEU A 58 3.81 11.03 -5.45
C LEU A 58 3.33 12.47 -5.18
N ASP A 59 4.22 13.46 -5.34
CA ASP A 59 3.86 14.87 -5.16
C ASP A 59 2.84 15.34 -6.21
N PHE A 60 3.00 14.89 -7.46
CA PHE A 60 2.04 15.23 -8.50
C PHE A 60 0.71 14.48 -8.32
N ALA A 61 0.73 13.23 -7.87
CA ALA A 61 -0.46 12.48 -7.48
C ALA A 61 -1.22 13.19 -6.35
N LYS A 62 -0.52 13.75 -5.36
CA LYS A 62 -1.10 14.57 -4.29
C LYS A 62 -1.78 15.81 -4.86
N THR A 63 -1.13 16.53 -5.76
CA THR A 63 -1.72 17.72 -6.42
C THR A 63 -3.00 17.36 -7.17
N ARG A 64 -2.99 16.27 -7.94
CA ARG A 64 -4.19 15.77 -8.65
C ARG A 64 -5.31 15.39 -7.68
N CYS A 65 -4.99 14.74 -6.56
CA CYS A 65 -5.98 14.44 -5.54
C CYS A 65 -6.62 15.71 -4.96
N CYS A 66 -5.85 16.79 -4.78
CA CYS A 66 -6.40 18.07 -4.33
C CYS A 66 -7.37 18.70 -5.34
N SER A 67 -7.12 18.57 -6.63
CA SER A 67 -7.93 19.20 -7.69
C SER A 67 -9.11 18.36 -8.15
N GLU A 68 -8.97 17.03 -8.14
CA GLU A 68 -9.93 16.10 -8.77
C GLU A 68 -10.82 15.37 -7.77
N LEU A 69 -10.50 15.43 -6.47
CA LEU A 69 -11.22 14.67 -5.44
C LEU A 69 -11.73 15.60 -4.33
N ASN A 70 -12.95 15.35 -3.89
CA ASN A 70 -13.44 15.92 -2.65
C ASN A 70 -12.94 15.06 -1.47
N PRO A 71 -12.54 15.67 -0.34
CA PRO A 71 -12.16 14.91 0.84
C PRO A 71 -13.34 14.02 1.27
N PRO A 72 -13.11 12.70 1.42
CA PRO A 72 -14.13 11.83 1.98
C PRO A 72 -14.52 12.33 3.39
N PRO A 73 -15.76 12.14 3.85
CA PRO A 73 -16.22 12.64 5.15
C PRO A 73 -15.31 12.22 6.33
N SER A 74 -14.80 10.98 6.30
CA SER A 74 -13.86 10.44 7.31
C SER A 74 -12.49 11.14 7.33
N TYR A 75 -12.16 11.88 6.28
CA TYR A 75 -10.87 12.54 6.08
C TYR A 75 -10.98 14.07 6.09
N ARG A 76 -12.18 14.64 6.03
CA ARG A 76 -12.43 16.09 5.88
C ARG A 76 -11.75 16.95 6.94
N THR A 77 -11.60 16.45 8.17
CA THR A 77 -10.94 17.15 9.28
C THR A 77 -9.44 16.87 9.38
N THR A 78 -8.90 15.97 8.55
CA THR A 78 -7.50 15.56 8.60
C THR A 78 -6.67 16.45 7.69
N LEU A 79 -5.76 17.25 8.28
CA LEU A 79 -4.73 17.94 7.51
C LEU A 79 -3.90 16.94 6.71
N GLY A 80 -3.72 17.20 5.41
CA GLY A 80 -2.95 16.32 4.53
C GLY A 80 -3.64 14.99 4.17
N TRP A 81 -4.98 14.93 4.24
CA TRP A 81 -5.74 13.73 3.92
C TRP A 81 -5.39 13.08 2.57
N GLN A 82 -5.03 13.87 1.55
CA GLN A 82 -4.70 13.38 0.21
C GLN A 82 -3.49 12.46 0.27
N LEU A 83 -2.44 12.90 0.98
CA LEU A 83 -1.19 12.15 1.09
C LEU A 83 -1.40 10.87 1.89
N ARG A 84 -2.19 10.97 2.96
CA ARG A 84 -2.54 9.86 3.85
C ARG A 84 -3.37 8.79 3.11
N MET A 85 -4.36 9.22 2.32
CA MET A 85 -5.17 8.35 1.47
C MET A 85 -4.33 7.70 0.37
N LEU A 86 -3.53 8.48 -0.36
CA LEU A 86 -2.62 7.97 -1.38
C LEU A 86 -1.69 6.91 -0.82
N LYS A 87 -0.99 7.19 0.27
CA LYS A 87 -0.02 6.26 0.87
C LYS A 87 -0.66 4.94 1.30
N GLY A 88 -1.82 5.01 1.95
CA GLY A 88 -2.53 3.80 2.39
C GLY A 88 -2.94 2.92 1.21
N GLU A 89 -3.52 3.53 0.18
CA GLU A 89 -4.02 2.82 -1.00
C GLU A 89 -2.88 2.30 -1.88
N ILE A 90 -1.83 3.10 -2.08
CA ILE A 90 -0.61 2.69 -2.79
C ILE A 90 0.02 1.47 -2.09
N SER A 91 0.21 1.52 -0.76
CA SER A 91 0.79 0.41 -0.01
C SER A 91 -0.08 -0.85 -0.06
N LYS A 92 -1.40 -0.71 0.06
CA LYS A 92 -2.36 -1.82 -0.03
C LYS A 92 -2.28 -2.50 -1.40
N ILE A 93 -2.48 -1.73 -2.46
CA ILE A 93 -2.55 -2.25 -3.84
C ILE A 93 -1.20 -2.86 -4.25
N TYR A 94 -0.09 -2.19 -3.92
CA TYR A 94 1.23 -2.73 -4.15
C TYR A 94 1.43 -4.06 -3.41
N THR A 95 1.09 -4.12 -2.13
CA THR A 95 1.31 -5.33 -1.32
C THR A 95 0.50 -6.52 -1.83
N LEU A 96 -0.75 -6.28 -2.21
CA LEU A 96 -1.61 -7.32 -2.78
C LEU A 96 -1.05 -7.80 -4.13
N GLY A 97 -0.80 -6.89 -5.07
CA GLY A 97 -0.37 -7.25 -6.42
C GLY A 97 1.05 -7.79 -6.48
N TYR A 98 1.98 -7.24 -5.69
CA TYR A 98 3.32 -7.81 -5.57
C TYR A 98 3.29 -9.17 -4.89
N GLY A 99 2.35 -9.40 -3.96
CA GLY A 99 2.10 -10.71 -3.36
C GLY A 99 1.66 -11.74 -4.38
N ASP A 100 0.72 -11.38 -5.26
CA ASP A 100 0.28 -12.26 -6.35
C ASP A 100 1.40 -12.56 -7.33
N TYR A 101 2.21 -11.55 -7.67
CA TYR A 101 3.41 -11.74 -8.46
C TYR A 101 4.37 -12.75 -7.80
N LEU A 102 4.70 -12.58 -6.51
CA LEU A 102 5.57 -13.50 -5.79
C LEU A 102 5.02 -14.93 -5.79
N LEU A 103 3.72 -15.11 -5.53
CA LEU A 103 3.04 -16.41 -5.61
C LEU A 103 3.15 -17.01 -7.01
N SER A 104 2.98 -16.19 -8.06
CA SER A 104 3.06 -16.64 -9.46
C SER A 104 4.45 -17.18 -9.85
N VAL A 105 5.51 -16.73 -9.19
CA VAL A 105 6.89 -17.19 -9.41
C VAL A 105 7.33 -18.27 -8.40
N GLY A 106 6.38 -18.84 -7.64
CA GLY A 106 6.61 -19.97 -6.73
C GLY A 106 7.07 -19.57 -5.32
N GLU A 107 7.14 -18.28 -4.99
CA GLU A 107 7.45 -17.84 -3.63
C GLU A 107 6.21 -18.01 -2.75
N THR A 108 6.39 -18.49 -1.52
CA THR A 108 5.29 -18.63 -0.54
C THR A 108 5.42 -17.66 0.63
N GLU A 109 6.60 -17.08 0.79
CA GLU A 109 6.95 -16.13 1.84
C GLU A 109 7.36 -14.78 1.25
N CYS A 110 7.08 -13.71 1.98
CA CYS A 110 7.57 -12.37 1.72
C CYS A 110 8.26 -11.80 2.95
N TYR A 111 9.01 -10.72 2.75
CA TYR A 111 9.67 -9.98 3.82
C TYR A 111 9.03 -8.60 3.97
N VAL A 112 8.84 -8.15 5.20
CA VAL A 112 8.42 -6.77 5.49
C VAL A 112 9.63 -5.99 5.98
N PRO A 113 10.20 -5.07 5.19
CA PRO A 113 11.38 -4.32 5.58
C PRO A 113 11.05 -3.35 6.71
N HIS A 114 12.09 -3.03 7.49
CA HIS A 114 12.00 -1.93 8.44
C HIS A 114 11.85 -0.59 7.71
N ASN A 115 11.01 0.29 8.23
CA ASN A 115 10.91 1.68 7.80
C ASN A 115 11.35 2.65 8.91
N ASN A 116 11.70 3.89 8.55
CA ASN A 116 12.20 4.86 9.55
C ASN A 116 11.11 5.35 10.52
N TYR A 117 9.84 5.04 10.27
CA TYR A 117 8.69 5.30 11.15
C TYR A 117 8.38 4.11 12.08
N ASP A 118 9.19 3.04 12.05
CA ASP A 118 8.99 1.78 12.77
C ASP A 118 8.94 1.89 14.29
N GLN A 119 9.57 2.91 14.87
CA GLN A 119 9.88 2.91 16.30
C GLN A 119 8.67 3.16 17.20
N ASN A 120 7.56 3.67 16.67
CA ASN A 120 6.44 4.17 17.48
C ASN A 120 5.07 3.52 17.21
N VAL A 121 4.99 2.43 16.43
CA VAL A 121 3.70 1.79 16.13
C VAL A 121 3.71 0.30 16.40
N ASP A 122 2.78 -0.17 17.26
CA ASP A 122 2.67 -1.58 17.66
C ASP A 122 2.48 -2.55 16.48
N CYS A 123 1.87 -2.09 15.39
CA CYS A 123 1.69 -2.90 14.18
C CYS A 123 3.03 -3.32 13.55
N LEU A 124 4.06 -2.49 13.65
CA LEU A 124 5.39 -2.71 13.06
C LEU A 124 6.22 -3.72 13.84
N ARG A 125 6.10 -3.72 15.17
CA ARG A 125 6.83 -4.67 16.05
C ARG A 125 6.51 -6.12 15.71
N LEU A 126 5.31 -6.39 15.19
CA LEU A 126 4.85 -7.73 14.87
C LEU A 126 5.30 -8.22 13.49
N ILE A 127 5.50 -7.31 12.52
CA ILE A 127 5.73 -7.68 11.13
C ILE A 127 7.09 -7.29 10.57
N ALA A 128 7.62 -6.13 10.94
CA ALA A 128 8.84 -5.63 10.34
C ALA A 128 10.04 -6.46 10.73
N GLY A 129 10.99 -6.60 9.79
CA GLY A 129 12.19 -7.38 9.99
C GLY A 129 11.98 -8.89 9.92
N ARG A 130 10.80 -9.36 9.49
CA ARG A 130 10.43 -10.78 9.53
C ARG A 130 9.89 -11.27 8.19
N LYS A 131 9.99 -12.59 8.02
CA LYS A 131 9.32 -13.32 6.94
C LYS A 131 7.90 -13.64 7.36
N HIS A 132 6.99 -13.59 6.39
CA HIS A 132 5.58 -13.93 6.56
C HIS A 132 5.12 -14.72 5.36
N ARG A 133 4.13 -15.60 5.55
CA ARG A 133 3.44 -16.20 4.41
C ARG A 133 2.66 -15.11 3.68
N ILE A 134 2.77 -15.08 2.35
CA ILE A 134 2.11 -14.06 1.53
C ILE A 134 0.60 -14.06 1.74
N VAL A 135 0.00 -15.26 1.77
CA VAL A 135 -1.45 -15.45 1.97
C VAL A 135 -1.94 -14.92 3.31
N ASP A 136 -1.10 -14.99 4.35
CA ASP A 136 -1.45 -14.48 5.69
C ASP A 136 -1.48 -12.95 5.65
N ILE A 137 -0.47 -12.31 5.03
CA ILE A 137 -0.45 -10.85 4.84
C ILE A 137 -1.66 -10.40 4.03
N GLN A 138 -1.90 -11.00 2.85
CA GLN A 138 -3.02 -10.62 1.98
C GLN A 138 -4.39 -10.79 2.66
N SER A 139 -4.60 -11.89 3.39
CA SER A 139 -5.85 -12.13 4.12
C SER A 139 -6.07 -11.10 5.24
N ASN A 140 -4.98 -10.67 5.87
CA ASN A 140 -5.01 -9.77 7.01
C ASN A 140 -5.21 -8.31 6.62
N ILE A 141 -4.83 -7.91 5.41
CA ILE A 141 -5.09 -6.57 4.86
C ILE A 141 -6.57 -6.23 4.98
N TYR A 142 -7.43 -7.08 4.46
CA TYR A 142 -8.87 -6.83 4.46
C TYR A 142 -9.52 -6.97 5.84
N ARG A 143 -8.98 -7.83 6.72
CA ARG A 143 -9.57 -8.11 8.04
C ARG A 143 -9.45 -6.96 9.03
N ASN A 144 -8.44 -6.09 8.89
CA ASN A 144 -8.13 -5.08 9.90
C ASN A 144 -8.51 -3.64 9.56
N TYR A 145 -9.01 -3.37 8.34
CA TYR A 145 -9.60 -2.06 8.03
C TYR A 145 -10.93 -1.89 8.78
N GLY A 146 -10.90 -1.13 9.88
CA GLY A 146 -12.07 -0.82 10.72
C GLY A 146 -12.03 -1.39 12.13
N LEU A 147 -11.00 -2.17 12.48
CA LEU A 147 -10.80 -2.66 13.85
C LEU A 147 -9.91 -1.69 14.65
N LYS A 148 -10.29 -1.41 15.90
CA LYS A 148 -9.50 -0.57 16.83
C LYS A 148 -8.16 -1.21 17.21
N ALA A 149 -8.04 -2.53 17.09
CA ALA A 149 -6.82 -3.29 17.33
C ALA A 149 -6.75 -4.50 16.38
N PRO A 150 -5.58 -4.76 15.76
CA PRO A 150 -5.36 -5.96 14.96
C PRO A 150 -5.32 -7.22 15.80
N LEU A 151 -6.00 -8.28 15.36
CA LEU A 151 -5.81 -9.62 15.90
C LEU A 151 -4.60 -10.35 15.28
N TYR A 152 -4.09 -9.86 14.14
CA TYR A 152 -3.05 -10.52 13.34
C TYR A 152 -2.09 -9.50 12.69
N PRO A 153 -0.86 -9.91 12.35
CA PRO A 153 0.11 -9.09 11.61
C PRO A 153 -0.41 -8.65 10.23
N THR A 154 -0.48 -7.34 9.95
CA THR A 154 -0.98 -6.83 8.65
C THR A 154 -0.21 -5.62 8.12
N VAL A 155 -0.29 -5.44 6.80
CA VAL A 155 0.25 -4.33 6.04
C VAL A 155 -0.90 -3.75 5.22
N PRO A 156 -1.74 -2.80 5.69
CA PRO A 156 -1.47 -1.74 6.67
C PRO A 156 -2.49 -1.69 7.84
N LEU A 157 -2.06 -1.13 8.98
CA LEU A 157 -2.82 -1.20 10.24
C LEU A 157 -3.15 0.14 10.92
N HIS A 158 -3.07 1.22 10.17
CA HIS A 158 -3.64 2.51 10.57
C HIS A 158 -3.52 3.46 9.39
N VAL A 159 -4.26 4.55 9.50
CA VAL A 159 -4.14 5.70 8.62
C VAL A 159 -2.68 6.22 8.72
N ASP A 160 -1.95 6.31 7.60
CA ASP A 160 -0.48 6.61 7.43
C ASP A 160 0.49 5.42 7.32
N CYS A 161 0.01 4.19 7.48
CA CYS A 161 0.85 3.01 7.41
C CYS A 161 1.37 2.76 5.97
N GLN A 162 2.70 2.80 5.78
CA GLN A 162 3.39 2.67 4.47
C GLN A 162 4.12 1.33 4.31
N HIS A 163 3.66 0.28 4.99
CA HIS A 163 4.33 -1.01 4.87
C HIS A 163 4.11 -1.57 3.48
N ILE A 164 5.13 -2.26 3.00
CA ILE A 164 5.11 -3.03 1.77
C ILE A 164 5.74 -4.37 2.06
N ILE A 165 5.47 -5.34 1.20
CA ILE A 165 6.21 -6.58 1.18
C ILE A 165 7.28 -6.53 0.09
N THR A 166 8.37 -7.25 0.30
CA THR A 166 9.42 -7.47 -0.70
C THR A 166 9.71 -8.96 -0.81
N LYS A 167 10.45 -9.34 -1.85
CA LYS A 167 11.04 -10.68 -1.91
C LYS A 167 11.92 -10.92 -0.68
N VAL A 168 11.93 -12.16 -0.19
CA VAL A 168 12.81 -12.57 0.90
C VAL A 168 14.27 -12.40 0.48
N PRO A 169 15.11 -11.68 1.24
CA PRO A 169 16.53 -11.57 0.92
C PRO A 169 17.20 -12.94 0.91
N GLN A 170 17.96 -13.25 -0.14
CA GLN A 170 18.84 -14.41 -0.13
C GLN A 170 19.96 -14.14 0.88
N ARG A 171 20.19 -15.07 1.82
CA ARG A 171 21.36 -14.97 2.70
C ARG A 171 22.60 -15.09 1.80
N GLN A 172 23.43 -14.05 1.79
CA GLN A 172 24.79 -14.12 1.27
C GLN A 172 25.65 -14.98 2.19
#